data_AF-A0A8B6HMZ4-F1
#
_entry.id   AF-A0A8B6HMZ4-F1
#
_cell.length_a   1.000
_cell.length_b   1.000
_cell.length_c   1.000
_cell.angle_alpha   90.00
_cell.angle_beta   90.00
_cell.angle_gamma   90.00
#
_symmetry.space_group_name_H-M   'P 1'
#
loop_
_entity.id
_entity.type
_entity.pdbx_description
1 polymer ?
#
loop_
_entity_poly.entity_id
_entity_poly.type
_entity_poly.pdbx_seq_one_letter_code
_entity_poly.pdbx_strand_id
1 'polypeptide(L)'
;MLSMATHHRNSAGQGKKKVQVSFVIRDEVERHHRSGINSLQFDPLINRLYSAGRDSIIRIFNTKTNKVRTHYQTRKKGTHGGC
;
A
#
# COMPACT_ATOMS: atom_id res chain seq x y z
N MET A 1 -36.22 35.86 -1.60
CA MET A 1 -35.39 35.76 -2.82
C MET A 1 -34.11 36.55 -2.54
N LEU A 2 -32.88 36.03 -2.51
CA LEU A 2 -32.24 34.81 -3.05
C LEU A 2 -31.33 34.17 -1.97
N SER A 3 -31.20 32.84 -2.00
CA SER A 3 -30.18 32.05 -1.29
C SER A 3 -28.93 31.95 -2.15
N MET A 4 -27.74 32.24 -1.60
CA MET A 4 -26.46 31.97 -2.26
C MET A 4 -26.07 30.51 -2.01
N ALA A 5 -26.34 29.67 -3.01
CA ALA A 5 -25.93 28.27 -3.00
C ALA A 5 -24.40 28.17 -3.15
N THR A 6 -23.77 27.53 -2.15
CA THR A 6 -22.41 26.99 -2.21
C THR A 6 -22.19 26.20 -3.51
N HIS A 7 -21.19 26.59 -4.29
CA HIS A 7 -20.75 25.86 -5.47
C HIS A 7 -20.09 24.53 -5.08
N HIS A 8 -20.89 23.48 -4.87
CA HIS A 8 -20.41 22.12 -5.10
C HIS A 8 -20.27 21.94 -6.61
N ARG A 9 -19.04 22.07 -7.12
CA ARG A 9 -18.73 21.62 -8.49
C ARG A 9 -18.86 20.10 -8.51
N ASN A 10 -20.01 19.66 -9.01
CA ASN A 10 -20.23 18.30 -9.44
C ASN A 10 -19.09 17.88 -10.37
N SER A 11 -18.47 16.75 -10.03
CA SER A 11 -17.58 15.96 -10.87
C SER A 11 -18.33 15.41 -12.09
N ALA A 12 -18.79 16.29 -12.97
CA ALA A 12 -19.36 15.96 -14.27
C ALA A 12 -18.20 15.92 -15.29
N GLY A 13 -17.71 14.72 -15.58
CA GLY A 13 -16.64 14.49 -16.54
C GLY A 13 -15.47 13.67 -15.99
N GLN A 14 -15.72 12.54 -15.33
CA GLN A 14 -14.67 11.51 -15.21
C GLN A 14 -14.50 10.84 -16.59
N GLY A 15 -13.84 11.55 -17.51
CA GLY A 15 -13.24 10.92 -18.67
C GLY A 15 -12.34 9.77 -18.22
N LYS A 16 -12.20 8.73 -19.07
CA LYS A 16 -11.40 7.54 -18.76
C LYS A 16 -10.04 7.96 -18.19
N LYS A 17 -9.76 7.57 -16.94
CA LYS A 17 -8.49 7.89 -16.29
C LYS A 17 -7.36 7.26 -17.11
N LYS A 18 -6.40 8.08 -17.55
CA LYS A 18 -5.25 7.62 -18.33
C LYS A 18 -4.54 6.52 -17.54
N VAL A 19 -4.29 5.38 -18.19
CA VAL A 19 -3.55 4.28 -17.60
C VAL A 19 -2.08 4.68 -17.51
N GLN A 20 -1.50 4.59 -16.32
CA GLN A 20 -0.09 4.85 -16.07
C GLN A 20 0.64 3.53 -15.84
N VAL A 21 1.75 3.34 -16.55
CA VAL A 21 2.68 2.24 -16.30
C VAL A 21 3.70 2.69 -15.26
N SER A 22 3.98 1.83 -14.28
CA SER A 22 4.98 2.08 -13.23
C SER A 22 5.78 0.82 -12.94
N PHE A 23 7.10 0.97 -12.76
CA PHE A 23 8.00 -0.08 -12.31
C PHE A 23 8.89 0.44 -11.17
N VAL A 24 9.53 -0.47 -10.43
CA VAL A 24 10.45 -0.13 -9.33
C VAL A 24 11.76 -0.86 -9.54
N ILE A 25 12.87 -0.11 -9.54
CA ILE A 25 14.22 -0.65 -9.60
C ILE A 25 14.71 -0.90 -8.16
N ARG A 26 15.11 -2.13 -7.86
CA ARG A 26 15.63 -2.57 -6.56
C ARG A 26 16.24 -3.96 -6.68
N ASP A 27 16.95 -4.37 -5.63
CA ASP A 27 17.39 -5.75 -5.47
C ASP A 27 16.20 -6.70 -5.34
N GLU A 28 16.40 -7.96 -5.70
CA GLU A 28 15.39 -9.01 -5.58
C GLU A 28 14.90 -9.16 -4.13
N VAL A 29 15.81 -9.03 -3.16
CA VAL A 29 15.52 -9.23 -1.74
C VAL A 29 15.97 -8.02 -0.91
N GLU A 30 15.00 -7.20 -0.51
CA GLU A 30 15.21 -6.16 0.50
C GLU A 30 14.96 -6.76 1.89
N ARG A 31 15.96 -6.88 2.76
CA ARG A 31 15.83 -7.49 4.11
C ARG A 31 15.22 -6.58 5.17
N HIS A 32 15.33 -5.27 4.99
CA HIS A 32 14.87 -4.25 5.94
C HIS A 32 13.92 -3.27 5.25
N HIS A 33 13.07 -2.60 6.05
CA HIS A 33 12.23 -1.54 5.49
C HIS A 33 13.09 -0.38 5.00
N ARG A 34 12.74 0.17 3.83
CA ARG A 34 13.42 1.35 3.26
C ARG A 34 12.84 2.67 3.74
N SER A 35 11.75 2.63 4.49
CA SER A 35 11.09 3.80 5.06
C SER A 35 10.38 3.41 6.36
N GLY A 36 9.72 4.39 6.99
CA GLY A 36 8.98 4.18 8.23
C GLY A 36 7.89 3.10 8.12
N ILE A 37 7.56 2.53 9.27
CA ILE A 37 6.49 1.54 9.43
C ILE A 37 5.19 2.28 9.74
N ASN A 38 4.10 1.92 9.04
CA ASN A 38 2.78 2.51 9.26
C ASN A 38 1.96 1.73 10.28
N SER A 39 2.11 0.40 10.32
CA SER A 39 1.35 -0.47 11.23
C SER A 39 2.08 -1.77 11.56
N LEU A 40 1.69 -2.35 12.69
CA LEU A 40 2.21 -3.61 13.22
C LEU A 40 1.05 -4.50 13.67
N GLN A 41 1.16 -5.80 13.44
CA GLN A 41 0.24 -6.81 13.96
C GLN A 41 1.03 -7.98 14.52
N PHE A 42 0.74 -8.37 15.76
CA PHE A 42 1.36 -9.53 16.40
C PHE A 42 0.34 -10.65 16.56
N ASP A 43 0.73 -11.85 16.13
CA ASP A 43 -0.02 -13.08 16.36
C ASP A 43 0.70 -13.93 17.42
N PRO A 44 0.15 -14.04 18.65
CA PRO A 44 0.77 -14.78 19.74
C PRO A 44 0.70 -16.30 19.55
N LEU A 45 -0.28 -16.83 18.82
CA LEU A 45 -0.46 -18.27 18.63
C LEU A 45 0.71 -18.85 17.85
N ILE A 46 1.09 -18.19 16.75
CA ILE A 46 2.16 -18.64 15.86
C ILE A 46 3.46 -17.86 16.04
N ASN A 47 3.51 -16.92 16.99
CA ASN A 47 4.66 -16.08 17.32
C ASN A 47 5.21 -15.33 16.10
N ARG A 48 4.32 -14.62 15.41
CA ARG A 48 4.67 -13.84 14.21
C ARG A 48 4.32 -12.37 14.39
N LEU A 49 5.25 -11.52 13.97
CA LEU A 49 5.05 -10.09 13.83
C LEU A 49 4.96 -9.75 12.34
N TYR A 50 3.89 -9.06 11.98
CA TYR A 50 3.67 -8.48 10.66
C TYR A 50 3.93 -6.98 10.74
N SER A 51 4.79 -6.45 9.88
CA SER A 51 5.02 -5.01 9.75
C SER A 51 4.67 -4.53 8.36
N ALA A 52 3.84 -3.48 8.29
CA ALA A 52 3.48 -2.86 7.02
C ALA A 52 4.28 -1.56 6.85
N GLY A 53 5.21 -1.56 5.90
CA GLY A 53 6.07 -0.42 5.62
C GLY A 53 5.47 0.55 4.61
N ARG A 54 5.88 1.82 4.70
CA ARG A 54 5.60 2.84 3.69
C ARG A 54 6.33 2.57 2.36
N ASP A 55 7.24 1.62 2.35
CA ASP A 55 7.95 1.08 1.19
C ASP A 55 7.10 0.11 0.35
N SER A 56 5.79 0.00 0.65
CA SER A 56 4.84 -0.92 0.01
C SER A 56 5.17 -2.40 0.19
N ILE A 57 5.85 -2.74 1.30
CA ILE A 57 6.23 -4.11 1.64
C ILE A 57 5.63 -4.47 3.02
N ILE A 58 5.06 -5.66 3.10
CA ILE A 58 4.70 -6.30 4.37
C ILE A 58 5.77 -7.35 4.69
N ARG A 59 6.33 -7.30 5.89
CA ARG A 59 7.36 -8.24 6.35
C ARG A 59 6.83 -9.11 7.48
N ILE A 60 7.31 -10.35 7.51
CA ILE A 60 6.96 -11.33 8.55
C ILE A 60 8.22 -11.72 9.31
N PHE A 61 8.18 -11.51 10.63
CA PHE A 61 9.21 -11.90 11.58
C PHE A 61 8.69 -13.01 12.47
N ASN A 62 9.54 -14.00 12.74
CA ASN A 62 9.32 -14.96 13.82
C ASN A 62 9.94 -14.40 15.11
N THR A 63 9.11 -14.12 16.11
CA THR A 63 9.54 -13.47 17.36
C THR A 63 10.29 -14.40 18.32
N LYS A 64 10.18 -15.72 18.15
CA LYS A 64 10.95 -16.70 18.95
C LYS A 64 12.38 -16.87 18.45
N THR A 65 12.59 -16.74 17.15
CA THR A 65 13.90 -16.96 16.50
C THR A 65 14.55 -15.68 15.99
N ASN A 66 13.85 -14.54 16.09
CA ASN A 66 14.21 -13.24 15.50
C ASN A 66 14.54 -13.31 13.99
N LYS A 67 14.03 -14.32 13.28
CA LYS A 67 14.30 -14.49 11.84
C LYS A 67 13.18 -13.90 11.00
N VAL A 68 13.60 -13.17 9.97
CA VAL A 68 12.76 -12.69 8.88
C VAL A 68 12.53 -13.84 7.91
N ARG A 69 11.27 -14.13 7.55
CA ARG A 69 10.96 -15.30 6.73
C ARG A 69 10.38 -14.97 5.35
N THR A 70 9.61 -13.89 5.22
CA THR A 70 8.91 -13.59 3.95
C THR A 70 8.57 -12.10 3.81
N HIS A 71 8.60 -11.61 2.57
CA HIS A 71 8.23 -10.26 2.17
C HIS A 71 7.15 -10.30 1.10
N TYR A 72 6.08 -9.51 1.29
CA TYR A 72 5.01 -9.36 0.32
C TYR A 72 4.96 -7.92 -0.16
N GLN A 73 5.03 -7.70 -1.47
CA GLN A 73 4.79 -6.38 -2.05
C GLN A 73 3.29 -6.12 -2.12
N THR A 74 2.83 -5.00 -1.57
CA THR A 74 1.46 -4.56 -1.79
C THR A 74 1.31 -4.11 -3.24
N ARG A 75 0.47 -4.79 -4.02
CA ARG A 75 0.13 -4.32 -5.36
C ARG A 75 -0.75 -3.08 -5.23
N LYS A 76 -0.32 -1.93 -5.76
CA LYS A 76 -1.26 -0.84 -6.06
C LYS A 76 -2.20 -1.38 -7.14
N LYS A 77 -3.51 -1.42 -6.87
CA LYS A 77 -4.50 -1.67 -7.91
C LYS A 77 -4.36 -0.56 -8.96
N GLY A 78 -3.84 -0.90 -10.13
CA GLY A 78 -3.97 -0.06 -11.31
C GLY A 78 -5.45 0.03 -11.65
N THR A 79 -5.98 1.24 -11.80
CA THR A 79 -7.32 1.45 -12.34
C THR A 79 -7.30 1.05 -13.81
N HIS A 80 -7.63 -0.20 -14.11
CA HIS A 80 -7.85 -0.63 -15.49
C HIS A 80 -9.17 -0.01 -15.97
N GLY A 81 -9.07 1.02 -16.82
CA GLY A 81 -10.19 1.48 -17.62
C GLY A 81 -10.47 0.43 -18.68
N GLY A 82 -11.51 -0.37 -18.47
CA GLY A 82 -12.04 -1.30 -19.46
C GLY A 82 -12.44 -0.57 -20.74
N CYS A 83 -12.31 -1.30 -21.85
CA CYS A 83 -12.61 -0.88 -23.22
C CYS A 83 -13.95 -0.16 -23.33
#